data_AF-A0A9W4SJK8-F1
#
_entry.id   AF-A0A9W4SJK8-F1
#
_cell.length_a   1.000
_cell.length_b   1.000
_cell.length_c   1.000
_cell.angle_alpha   90.00
_cell.angle_beta   90.00
_cell.angle_gamma   90.00
#
_symmetry.space_group_name_H-M   'P 1'
#
loop_
_entity.id
_entity.type
_entity.pdbx_description
1 polymer ?
#
loop_
_entity_poly.entity_id
_entity_poly.type
_entity_poly.pdbx_seq_one_letter_code
_entity_poly.pdbx_strand_id
1 'polypeptide(L)'
;MFDEVPVGPQIGAGADSFFQSDSDLATQVRRAAKRENKAGDPIECTSKVLCLLLPEKADSEYAYIGESGFIAKKINLSTGKTSKIYKGHTGPVTCISLWYKDGEEYLITGSWDKTIIKWDTKTKEPIHTFTSHTDFVKSLVISHTFSILCSGSSDKCISSWNLVTGEQLQIFKGHSRGIEDLAFDETETFLFSASSDRHIRKWNVNTGECLQVFEGHLTSVYSLKIFDDEMWTASADKTVKRWDLETGKPDTTFTHPDFVKCLVVVGPYLITGSRDEMIRIFEIGSGEMINEFEGHFDEVSCMAVRGTTLYTGSLDCTLRKWSIAAKDLKKSIAKTEAKKSVPSKKEAKSSILTEEEERELAELMGSDEE
;
A
#
# COMPACT_ATOMS: atom_id res chain seq x y z
N MET A 1 -47.68 8.24 28.11
CA MET A 1 -46.66 9.25 28.47
C MET A 1 -45.66 8.58 29.42
N PHE A 2 -44.70 7.87 28.86
CA PHE A 2 -43.42 7.56 29.50
C PHE A 2 -42.42 7.43 28.35
N ASP A 3 -41.52 8.40 28.28
CA ASP A 3 -40.54 8.57 27.21
C ASP A 3 -39.55 7.39 27.16
N GLU A 4 -39.29 6.92 25.94
CA GLU A 4 -38.13 6.11 25.63
C GLU A 4 -36.85 6.91 25.91
N VAL A 5 -36.05 6.41 26.84
CA VAL A 5 -34.70 6.92 27.08
C VAL A 5 -33.80 6.45 25.94
N PRO A 6 -33.06 7.33 25.25
CA PRO A 6 -32.08 6.90 24.27
C PRO A 6 -30.99 6.10 24.97
N VAL A 7 -30.80 4.85 24.56
CA VAL A 7 -29.70 4.00 25.02
C VAL A 7 -28.39 4.64 24.56
N GLY A 8 -27.73 5.33 25.48
CA GLY A 8 -26.38 5.85 25.28
C GLY A 8 -25.37 4.70 25.04
N PRO A 9 -24.16 5.01 24.56
CA PRO A 9 -23.14 4.00 24.28
C PRO A 9 -22.90 3.15 25.54
N GLN A 10 -22.99 1.83 25.40
CA GLN A 10 -22.74 0.91 26.50
C GLN A 10 -21.23 0.91 26.79
N ILE A 11 -20.86 1.62 27.85
CA ILE A 11 -19.48 1.67 28.36
C ILE A 11 -19.11 0.26 28.83
N GLY A 12 -18.13 -0.35 28.17
CA GLY A 12 -17.58 -1.64 28.58
C GLY A 12 -17.10 -1.59 30.05
N ALA A 13 -17.42 -2.62 30.83
CA ALA A 13 -17.17 -2.66 32.28
C ALA A 13 -15.70 -2.92 32.68
N GLY A 14 -14.73 -2.72 31.77
CA GLY A 14 -13.31 -2.92 32.00
C GLY A 14 -12.55 -1.61 32.18
N ALA A 15 -11.55 -1.60 33.07
CA ALA A 15 -10.67 -0.44 33.28
C ALA A 15 -9.90 -0.01 32.00
N ASP A 16 -9.77 -0.92 31.03
CA ASP A 16 -9.12 -0.69 29.74
C ASP A 16 -10.10 -0.25 28.62
N SER A 17 -11.40 -0.16 28.93
CA SER A 17 -12.49 0.08 27.96
C SER A 17 -12.91 1.55 27.85
N PHE A 18 -12.35 2.45 28.65
CA PHE A 18 -12.95 3.77 28.96
C PHE A 18 -12.91 4.80 27.81
N PHE A 19 -12.22 4.51 26.68
CA PHE A 19 -12.14 5.41 25.52
C PHE A 19 -12.28 4.73 24.15
N GLN A 20 -12.69 3.46 24.10
CA GLN A 20 -12.84 2.77 22.81
C GLN A 20 -14.24 2.99 22.25
N SER A 21 -14.32 3.43 21.00
CA SER A 21 -15.60 3.49 20.30
C SER A 21 -16.10 2.09 19.98
N ASP A 22 -17.41 1.91 19.83
CA ASP A 22 -18.01 0.63 19.40
C ASP A 22 -17.41 0.16 18.06
N SER A 23 -17.04 1.10 17.18
CA SER A 23 -16.34 0.80 15.93
C SER A 23 -14.92 0.27 16.12
N ASP A 24 -14.17 0.77 17.11
CA ASP A 24 -12.83 0.29 17.41
C ASP A 24 -12.89 -1.13 17.98
N LEU A 25 -13.84 -1.38 18.88
CA LEU A 25 -14.07 -2.70 19.46
C LEU A 25 -14.48 -3.71 18.39
N ALA A 26 -15.43 -3.36 17.52
CA ALA A 26 -15.84 -4.20 16.40
C ALA A 26 -14.66 -4.49 15.45
N THR A 27 -13.80 -3.50 15.19
CA THR A 27 -12.59 -3.68 14.38
C THR A 27 -11.61 -4.64 15.05
N GLN A 28 -11.39 -4.51 16.36
CA GLN A 28 -10.51 -5.43 17.11
C GLN A 28 -11.03 -6.86 17.10
N VAL A 29 -12.33 -7.07 17.34
CA VAL A 29 -12.96 -8.40 17.30
C VAL A 29 -12.82 -9.02 15.91
N ARG A 30 -13.10 -8.24 14.85
CA ARG A 30 -12.94 -8.68 13.46
C ARG A 30 -11.48 -9.05 13.14
N ARG A 31 -10.51 -8.22 13.55
CA ARG A 31 -9.08 -8.50 13.37
C ARG A 31 -8.64 -9.75 14.12
N ALA A 32 -9.11 -9.94 15.35
CA ALA A 32 -8.81 -11.12 16.15
C ALA A 32 -9.32 -12.40 15.48
N ALA A 33 -10.53 -12.37 14.92
CA ALA A 33 -11.10 -13.48 14.17
C ALA A 33 -10.31 -13.84 12.90
N LYS A 34 -9.78 -12.82 12.18
CA LYS A 34 -8.97 -13.03 10.97
C LYS A 34 -7.50 -13.37 11.24
N ARG A 35 -7.03 -13.26 12.49
CA ARG A 35 -5.61 -13.50 12.85
C ARG A 35 -5.14 -14.90 12.49
N GLU A 36 -6.02 -15.89 12.58
CA GLU A 36 -5.71 -17.29 12.26
C GLU A 36 -5.80 -17.61 10.76
N ASN A 37 -6.06 -16.62 9.90
CA ASN A 37 -6.18 -16.83 8.47
C ASN A 37 -4.82 -17.23 7.86
N LYS A 38 -4.76 -18.46 7.35
CA LYS A 38 -3.57 -19.05 6.71
C LYS A 38 -3.45 -18.75 5.22
N ALA A 39 -4.37 -17.99 4.63
CA ALA A 39 -4.32 -17.65 3.21
C ALA A 39 -3.02 -16.90 2.87
N GLY A 40 -2.34 -17.37 1.83
CA GLY A 40 -1.10 -16.75 1.36
C GLY A 40 0.12 -17.01 2.25
N ASP A 41 0.24 -18.17 2.88
CA ASP A 41 1.43 -18.65 3.60
C ASP A 41 2.12 -17.56 4.46
N PRO A 42 1.45 -17.08 5.53
CA PRO A 42 1.91 -15.91 6.28
C PRO A 42 3.25 -16.16 6.97
N ILE A 43 4.17 -15.22 6.79
CA ILE A 43 5.41 -15.10 7.55
C ILE A 43 5.19 -14.00 8.59
N GLU A 44 5.20 -14.39 9.87
CA GLU A 44 5.06 -13.45 10.98
C GLU A 44 6.33 -12.59 11.14
N CYS A 45 6.15 -11.28 11.17
CA CYS A 45 7.17 -10.29 11.46
C CYS A 45 7.01 -9.80 12.90
N THR A 46 8.07 -9.21 13.47
CA THR A 46 8.01 -8.74 14.87
C THR A 46 7.18 -7.46 15.04
N SER A 47 7.03 -6.70 13.96
CA SER A 47 6.39 -5.40 13.91
C SER A 47 5.70 -5.21 12.56
N LYS A 48 4.94 -4.11 12.42
CA LYS A 48 4.22 -3.77 11.18
C LYS A 48 5.19 -3.64 10.01
N VAL A 49 4.87 -4.23 8.88
CA VAL A 49 5.68 -4.13 7.67
C VAL A 49 5.28 -2.85 6.94
N LEU A 50 6.24 -1.96 6.67
CA LEU A 50 5.98 -0.68 6.03
C LEU A 50 6.47 -0.65 4.58
N CYS A 51 7.58 -1.33 4.30
CA CYS A 51 8.10 -1.48 2.95
C CYS A 51 8.72 -2.86 2.74
N LEU A 52 8.76 -3.28 1.48
CA LEU A 52 9.28 -4.55 1.02
C LEU A 52 10.07 -4.31 -0.26
N LEU A 53 11.25 -4.92 -0.35
CA LEU A 53 12.09 -4.87 -1.53
C LEU A 53 12.63 -6.27 -1.84
N LEU A 54 12.50 -6.67 -3.09
CA LEU A 54 13.06 -7.91 -3.62
C LEU A 54 14.35 -7.59 -4.38
N PRO A 55 15.50 -8.16 -4.00
CA PRO A 55 16.72 -8.05 -4.78
C PRO A 55 16.53 -8.56 -6.22
N GLU A 56 17.15 -7.88 -7.18
CA GLU A 56 17.10 -8.20 -8.61
C GLU A 56 17.79 -9.52 -8.96
N LYS A 57 18.76 -9.96 -8.15
CA LYS A 57 19.43 -11.26 -8.33
C LYS A 57 18.38 -12.37 -8.29
N ALA A 58 18.12 -12.98 -9.45
CA ALA A 58 17.01 -13.88 -9.71
C ALA A 58 16.88 -15.06 -8.71
N ASP A 59 18.00 -15.54 -8.17
CA ASP A 59 18.07 -16.67 -7.23
C ASP A 59 18.10 -16.24 -5.74
N SER A 60 17.96 -14.95 -5.45
CA SER A 60 17.94 -14.49 -4.06
C SER A 60 16.64 -14.91 -3.39
N GLU A 61 16.64 -15.97 -2.59
CA GLU A 61 15.50 -16.34 -1.72
C GLU A 61 15.20 -15.29 -0.62
N TYR A 62 15.89 -14.16 -0.63
CA TYR A 62 15.80 -13.15 0.40
C TYR A 62 14.97 -11.94 -0.07
N ALA A 63 14.32 -11.31 0.90
CA ALA A 63 13.70 -10.00 0.78
C ALA A 63 14.24 -9.06 1.86
N TYR A 64 14.23 -7.78 1.56
CA TYR A 64 14.46 -6.72 2.54
C TYR A 64 13.13 -6.13 2.98
N ILE A 65 12.95 -5.96 4.28
CA ILE A 65 11.76 -5.33 4.84
C ILE A 65 12.13 -4.19 5.78
N GLY A 66 11.31 -3.14 5.76
CA GLY A 66 11.35 -2.06 6.75
C GLY A 66 10.17 -2.21 7.68
N GLU A 67 10.44 -2.19 8.97
CA GLU A 67 9.45 -2.37 10.01
C GLU A 67 9.21 -1.08 10.80
N SER A 68 8.01 -0.98 11.38
CA SER A 68 7.69 0.10 12.31
C SER A 68 8.52 0.08 13.60
N GLY A 69 9.21 -1.03 13.88
CA GLY A 69 10.10 -1.22 15.03
C GLY A 69 11.50 -0.63 14.88
N PHE A 70 11.69 0.33 13.97
CA PHE A 70 12.94 1.08 13.73
C PHE A 70 14.08 0.23 13.15
N ILE A 71 13.71 -0.87 12.51
CA ILE A 71 14.64 -1.89 12.05
C ILE A 71 14.36 -2.18 10.57
N ALA A 72 15.42 -2.34 9.80
CA ALA A 72 15.36 -3.03 8.52
C ALA A 72 15.90 -4.46 8.68
N LYS A 73 15.32 -5.43 7.96
CA LYS A 73 15.74 -6.83 8.02
C LYS A 73 15.90 -7.42 6.64
N LYS A 74 16.82 -8.40 6.54
CA LYS A 74 16.88 -9.35 5.43
C LYS A 74 16.23 -10.64 5.89
N ILE A 75 15.11 -11.03 5.29
CA ILE A 75 14.36 -12.25 5.61
C ILE A 75 14.51 -13.26 4.46
N ASN A 76 14.67 -14.54 4.79
CA ASN A 76 14.55 -15.62 3.81
C ASN A 76 13.06 -15.93 3.60
N LEU A 77 12.59 -15.82 2.37
CA LEU A 77 11.19 -15.99 2.02
C LEU A 77 10.75 -17.44 2.19
N SER A 78 11.57 -18.43 1.83
CA SER A 78 11.23 -19.86 1.93
C SER A 78 11.00 -20.31 3.38
N THR A 79 11.80 -19.81 4.32
CA THR A 79 11.79 -20.24 5.73
C THR A 79 11.13 -19.24 6.70
N GLY A 80 10.92 -18.00 6.26
CA GLY A 80 10.51 -16.89 7.13
C GLY A 80 11.56 -16.43 8.14
N LYS A 81 12.76 -17.03 8.15
CA LYS A 81 13.80 -16.72 9.13
C LYS A 81 14.51 -15.42 8.77
N THR A 82 14.80 -14.62 9.80
CA THR A 82 15.60 -13.40 9.66
C THR A 82 17.08 -13.77 9.51
N SER A 83 17.70 -13.31 8.42
CA SER A 83 19.12 -13.50 8.11
C SER A 83 19.97 -12.37 8.67
N LYS A 84 19.56 -11.11 8.43
CA LYS A 84 20.30 -9.91 8.87
C LYS A 84 19.34 -8.88 9.44
N ILE A 85 19.83 -8.10 10.40
CA ILE A 85 19.11 -7.03 11.09
C ILE A 85 19.99 -5.79 11.04
N TYR A 86 19.43 -4.66 10.60
CA TYR A 86 20.08 -3.36 10.51
C TYR A 86 19.43 -2.45 11.56
N LYS A 87 20.20 -2.04 12.56
CA LYS A 87 19.76 -1.21 13.69
C LYS A 87 20.55 0.09 13.71
N GLY A 88 19.86 1.22 13.83
CA GLY A 88 20.49 2.54 13.99
C GLY A 88 19.52 3.69 13.79
N HIS A 89 18.41 3.47 13.09
CA HIS A 89 17.29 4.41 13.06
C HIS A 89 16.62 4.55 14.43
N THR A 90 16.10 5.75 14.70
CA THR A 90 15.33 6.08 15.92
C THR A 90 13.83 6.20 15.67
N GLY A 91 13.40 5.95 14.43
CA GLY A 91 12.01 5.97 14.01
C GLY A 91 11.69 4.85 13.00
N PRO A 92 10.40 4.67 12.65
CA PRO A 92 9.97 3.65 11.70
C PRO A 92 10.70 3.71 10.35
N VAL A 93 11.13 2.54 9.85
CA VAL A 93 11.76 2.44 8.52
C VAL A 93 10.66 2.29 7.47
N THR A 94 10.48 3.33 6.68
CA THR A 94 9.36 3.47 5.73
C THR A 94 9.69 3.10 4.31
N CYS A 95 10.95 3.22 3.91
CA CYS A 95 11.38 2.96 2.54
C CYS A 95 12.78 2.34 2.54
N ILE A 96 13.01 1.49 1.55
CA ILE A 96 14.26 0.75 1.37
C ILE A 96 14.59 0.70 -0.12
N SER A 97 15.86 0.84 -0.44
CA SER A 97 16.40 0.58 -1.78
C SER A 97 17.73 -0.18 -1.70
N LEU A 98 18.13 -0.82 -2.80
CA LEU A 98 19.40 -1.53 -2.92
C LEU A 98 20.26 -0.85 -3.96
N TRP A 99 21.52 -0.63 -3.61
CA TRP A 99 22.51 -0.12 -4.54
C TRP A 99 23.57 -1.19 -4.79
N TYR A 100 23.82 -1.47 -6.06
CA TYR A 100 24.90 -2.36 -6.47
C TYR A 100 26.04 -1.55 -7.06
N LYS A 101 27.24 -1.76 -6.54
CA LYS A 101 28.46 -1.13 -7.08
C LYS A 101 29.63 -2.10 -6.96
N ASP A 102 30.38 -2.28 -8.04
CA ASP A 102 31.58 -3.12 -8.09
C ASP A 102 31.34 -4.57 -7.60
N GLY A 103 30.14 -5.11 -7.83
CA GLY A 103 29.72 -6.44 -7.39
C GLY A 103 29.26 -6.53 -5.93
N GLU A 104 29.39 -5.43 -5.17
CA GLU A 104 28.94 -5.30 -3.79
C GLU A 104 27.47 -4.83 -3.71
N GLU A 105 26.78 -5.25 -2.65
CA GLU A 105 25.39 -4.92 -2.36
C GLU A 105 25.34 -3.99 -1.14
N TYR A 106 24.74 -2.82 -1.30
CA TYR A 106 24.53 -1.84 -0.23
C TYR A 106 23.03 -1.63 -0.02
N LEU A 107 22.62 -1.60 1.25
CA LEU A 107 21.24 -1.32 1.62
C LEU A 107 21.10 0.17 1.92
N ILE A 108 20.05 0.81 1.43
CA ILE A 108 19.71 2.19 1.78
C ILE A 108 18.34 2.20 2.43
N THR A 109 18.23 2.82 3.59
CA THR A 109 17.01 2.84 4.39
C THR A 109 16.63 4.28 4.72
N GLY A 110 15.35 4.61 4.57
CA GLY A 110 14.78 5.91 4.94
C GLY A 110 13.78 5.73 6.07
N SER A 111 13.73 6.73 6.96
CA SER A 111 13.01 6.61 8.23
C SER A 111 12.26 7.89 8.60
N TRP A 112 11.31 7.73 9.51
CA TRP A 112 10.63 8.83 10.20
C TRP A 112 11.55 9.61 11.15
N ASP A 113 12.75 9.10 11.45
CA ASP A 113 13.76 9.92 12.14
C ASP A 113 14.40 10.99 11.25
N LYS A 114 13.92 11.15 10.01
CA LYS A 114 14.32 12.17 9.03
C LYS A 114 15.69 11.91 8.40
N THR A 115 16.29 10.76 8.70
CA THR A 115 17.59 10.36 8.18
C THR A 115 17.45 9.26 7.14
N ILE A 116 18.47 9.17 6.29
CA ILE A 116 18.65 8.06 5.36
C ILE A 116 20.01 7.45 5.67
N ILE A 117 20.08 6.14 5.82
CA ILE A 117 21.33 5.45 6.15
C ILE A 117 21.68 4.47 5.04
N LYS A 118 22.92 4.54 4.56
CA LYS A 118 23.56 3.56 3.69
C LYS A 118 24.30 2.54 4.54
N TRP A 119 24.02 1.27 4.36
CA TRP A 119 24.58 0.16 5.11
C TRP A 119 25.41 -0.74 4.21
N ASP A 120 26.48 -1.28 4.77
CA ASP A 120 27.17 -2.42 4.18
C ASP A 120 26.35 -3.68 4.44
N THR A 121 25.96 -4.42 3.40
CA THR A 121 25.18 -5.65 3.63
C THR A 121 26.02 -6.77 4.23
N LYS A 122 27.34 -6.82 4.03
CA LYS A 122 28.25 -7.84 4.58
C LYS A 122 28.49 -7.60 6.07
N THR A 123 28.94 -6.40 6.45
CA THR A 123 29.28 -6.07 7.84
C THR A 123 28.06 -5.67 8.68
N LYS A 124 26.98 -5.20 8.05
CA LYS A 124 25.77 -4.63 8.67
C LYS A 124 26.01 -3.27 9.34
N GLU A 125 27.16 -2.67 9.11
CA GLU A 125 27.52 -1.38 9.70
C GLU A 125 26.98 -0.22 8.85
N PRO A 126 26.57 0.90 9.48
CA PRO A 126 26.23 2.10 8.75
C PRO A 126 27.50 2.72 8.16
N ILE A 127 27.50 2.91 6.84
CA ILE A 127 28.61 3.53 6.09
C ILE A 127 28.46 5.05 6.10
N HIS A 128 27.25 5.53 5.83
CA HIS A 128 26.98 6.95 5.65
C HIS A 128 25.54 7.28 6.04
N THR A 129 25.35 8.44 6.66
CA THR A 129 24.03 8.96 7.04
C THR A 129 23.79 10.27 6.31
N PHE A 130 22.76 10.29 5.46
CA PHE A 130 22.32 11.49 4.75
C PHE A 130 21.30 12.24 5.61
N THR A 131 21.62 13.49 5.93
CA THR A 131 20.76 14.38 6.73
C THR A 131 20.47 15.66 5.95
N SER A 132 19.43 15.65 5.12
CA SER A 132 18.90 16.87 4.48
C SER A 132 17.45 17.16 4.87
N HIS A 133 16.68 16.14 5.24
CA HIS A 133 15.25 16.28 5.45
C HIS A 133 14.92 16.84 6.82
N THR A 134 13.87 17.65 6.87
CA THR A 134 13.37 18.24 8.12
C THR A 134 12.17 17.50 8.70
N ASP A 135 11.66 16.52 7.95
CA ASP A 135 10.51 15.68 8.31
C ASP A 135 10.66 14.25 7.73
N PHE A 136 9.67 13.39 7.98
CA PHE A 136 9.71 11.96 7.70
C PHE A 136 10.04 11.63 6.25
N VAL A 137 11.06 10.78 6.04
CA VAL A 137 11.37 10.21 4.72
C VAL A 137 10.33 9.13 4.41
N LYS A 138 9.80 9.14 3.19
CA LYS A 138 8.70 8.25 2.79
C LYS A 138 9.01 7.40 1.58
N SER A 139 9.84 7.87 0.67
CA SER A 139 10.24 7.13 -0.53
C SER A 139 11.70 7.34 -0.87
N LEU A 140 12.30 6.31 -1.47
CA LEU A 140 13.69 6.26 -1.89
C LEU A 140 13.75 5.58 -3.25
N VAL A 141 14.51 6.17 -4.17
CA VAL A 141 14.77 5.57 -5.48
C VAL A 141 16.22 5.83 -5.86
N ILE A 142 16.80 4.90 -6.59
CA ILE A 142 18.20 4.94 -6.99
C ILE A 142 18.25 4.89 -8.51
N SER A 143 19.07 5.77 -9.09
CA SER A 143 19.52 5.68 -10.46
C SER A 143 20.83 4.91 -10.43
N HIS A 144 20.84 3.73 -11.06
CA HIS A 144 22.04 2.91 -11.11
C HIS A 144 23.04 3.43 -12.14
N THR A 145 22.56 4.07 -13.20
CA THR A 145 23.40 4.64 -14.27
C THR A 145 24.20 5.83 -13.77
N PHE A 146 23.55 6.74 -13.03
CA PHE A 146 24.18 7.97 -12.55
C PHE A 146 24.67 7.87 -11.10
N SER A 147 24.42 6.73 -10.43
CA SER A 147 24.71 6.55 -9.00
C SER A 147 24.10 7.64 -8.12
N ILE A 148 22.88 8.07 -8.46
CA ILE A 148 22.15 9.12 -7.73
C ILE A 148 21.10 8.46 -6.84
N LEU A 149 21.04 8.90 -5.59
CA LEU A 149 19.94 8.61 -4.68
C LEU A 149 18.98 9.80 -4.68
N CYS A 150 17.69 9.54 -4.84
CA CYS A 150 16.63 10.52 -4.62
C CYS A 150 15.73 10.07 -3.47
N SER A 151 15.35 10.99 -2.59
CA SER A 151 14.41 10.72 -1.50
C SER A 151 13.30 11.74 -1.42
N GLY A 152 12.09 11.26 -1.14
CA GLY A 152 10.91 12.07 -0.93
C GLY A 152 10.56 12.12 0.54
N SER A 153 10.24 13.31 1.06
CA SER A 153 9.90 13.52 2.47
C SER A 153 8.59 14.27 2.66
N SER A 154 8.06 14.15 3.88
CA SER A 154 6.94 14.94 4.38
C SER A 154 7.26 16.43 4.49
N ASP A 155 8.53 16.82 4.39
CA ASP A 155 8.97 18.22 4.32
C ASP A 155 8.71 18.89 2.96
N LYS A 156 8.02 18.17 2.06
CA LYS A 156 7.56 18.65 0.74
C LYS A 156 8.68 18.80 -0.29
N CYS A 157 9.90 18.37 0.07
CA CYS A 157 11.06 18.45 -0.80
C CYS A 157 11.54 17.05 -1.19
N ILE A 158 12.10 16.96 -2.39
CA ILE A 158 12.92 15.83 -2.80
C ILE A 158 14.37 16.25 -2.63
N SER A 159 15.20 15.40 -2.02
CA SER A 159 16.65 15.63 -1.98
C SER A 159 17.35 14.56 -2.81
N SER A 160 18.44 14.94 -3.48
CA SER A 160 19.29 14.00 -4.21
C SER A 160 20.74 14.04 -3.75
N TRP A 161 21.41 12.89 -3.82
CA TRP A 161 22.81 12.73 -3.43
C TRP A 161 23.56 11.83 -4.41
N ASN A 162 24.87 12.04 -4.49
CA ASN A 162 25.77 11.11 -5.13
C ASN A 162 26.10 9.96 -4.17
N LEU A 163 25.80 8.72 -4.56
CA LEU A 163 26.02 7.53 -3.71
C LEU A 163 27.48 7.14 -3.53
N VAL A 164 28.36 7.64 -4.40
CA VAL A 164 29.81 7.41 -4.34
C VAL A 164 30.47 8.41 -3.41
N THR A 165 30.21 9.70 -3.56
CA THR A 165 30.85 10.76 -2.76
C THR A 165 30.12 11.05 -1.46
N GLY A 166 28.81 10.75 -1.39
CA GLY A 166 27.93 11.13 -0.28
C GLY A 166 27.44 12.57 -0.34
N GLU A 167 27.86 13.34 -1.34
CA GLU A 167 27.53 14.76 -1.45
C GLU A 167 26.09 14.97 -1.92
N GLN A 168 25.44 15.98 -1.34
CA GLN A 168 24.13 16.42 -1.78
C GLN A 168 24.24 17.15 -3.11
N LEU A 169 23.42 16.75 -4.07
CA LEU A 169 23.41 17.29 -5.43
C LEU A 169 22.36 18.37 -5.57
N GLN A 170 21.08 18.04 -5.34
CA GLN A 170 19.96 18.95 -5.55
C GLN A 170 18.86 18.83 -4.48
N ILE A 171 18.04 19.88 -4.39
CA ILE A 171 16.78 19.89 -3.65
C ILE A 171 15.67 20.34 -4.60
N PHE A 172 14.73 19.46 -4.88
CA PHE A 172 13.58 19.75 -5.72
C PHE A 172 12.44 20.29 -4.83
N LYS A 173 12.01 21.52 -5.13
CA LYS A 173 10.93 22.22 -4.42
C LYS A 173 9.78 22.50 -5.38
N GLY A 174 8.56 22.25 -4.94
CA GLY A 174 7.36 22.58 -5.72
C GLY A 174 6.08 21.92 -5.24
N HIS A 175 6.16 20.79 -4.54
CA HIS A 175 5.01 20.22 -3.86
C HIS A 175 4.58 21.07 -2.66
N SER A 176 3.27 21.08 -2.40
CA SER A 176 2.69 21.84 -1.28
C SER A 176 2.47 21.00 -0.02
N ARG A 177 2.54 19.67 -0.16
CA ARG A 177 2.45 18.66 0.90
C ARG A 177 3.53 17.59 0.71
N GLY A 178 3.61 16.65 1.65
CA GLY A 178 4.62 15.60 1.66
C GLY A 178 4.63 14.75 0.39
N ILE A 179 5.82 14.31 -0.01
CA ILE A 179 6.00 13.35 -1.09
C ILE A 179 5.79 11.95 -0.51
N GLU A 180 4.95 11.16 -1.17
CA GLU A 180 4.62 9.80 -0.74
C GLU A 180 5.42 8.76 -1.52
N ASP A 181 5.60 8.94 -2.84
CA ASP A 181 6.35 8.02 -3.68
C ASP A 181 7.13 8.73 -4.79
N LEU A 182 8.12 8.03 -5.32
CA LEU A 182 9.04 8.49 -6.36
C LEU A 182 9.31 7.35 -7.35
N ALA A 183 9.52 7.67 -8.63
CA ALA A 183 10.06 6.72 -9.60
C ALA A 183 10.84 7.43 -10.70
N PHE A 184 11.89 6.78 -11.21
CA PHE A 184 12.55 7.20 -12.44
C PHE A 184 11.78 6.70 -13.66
N ASP A 185 11.96 7.39 -14.78
CA ASP A 185 11.71 6.81 -16.10
C ASP A 185 12.79 5.78 -16.47
N GLU A 186 12.59 5.04 -17.56
CA GLU A 186 13.54 4.02 -18.01
C GLU A 186 14.91 4.60 -18.38
N THR A 187 14.95 5.87 -18.82
CA THR A 187 16.20 6.55 -19.15
C THR A 187 16.92 7.15 -17.94
N GLU A 188 16.29 7.11 -16.75
CA GLU A 188 16.73 7.76 -15.51
C GLU A 188 16.99 9.28 -15.66
N THR A 189 16.49 9.91 -16.72
CA THR A 189 16.64 11.36 -16.99
C THR A 189 15.55 12.17 -16.29
N PHE A 190 14.39 11.56 -16.07
CA PHE A 190 13.24 12.18 -15.45
C PHE A 190 12.87 11.47 -14.16
N LEU A 191 12.62 12.26 -13.13
CA LEU A 191 12.05 11.76 -11.87
C LEU A 191 10.58 12.14 -11.82
N PHE A 192 9.73 11.20 -11.43
CA PHE A 192 8.32 11.44 -11.12
C PHE A 192 8.12 11.40 -9.61
N SER A 193 7.29 12.30 -9.09
CA SER A 193 6.94 12.33 -7.67
C SER A 193 5.44 12.38 -7.45
N ALA A 194 4.95 11.48 -6.60
CA ALA A 194 3.58 11.46 -6.11
C ALA A 194 3.51 12.11 -4.73
N SER A 195 2.50 12.97 -4.52
CA SER A 195 2.36 13.73 -3.28
C SER A 195 0.97 13.65 -2.67
N SER A 196 0.95 13.88 -1.35
CA SER A 196 -0.26 14.17 -0.59
C SER A 196 -0.97 15.47 -1.00
N ASP A 197 -0.38 16.28 -1.89
CA ASP A 197 -1.03 17.43 -2.50
C ASP A 197 -1.90 17.11 -3.72
N ARG A 198 -2.06 15.81 -4.03
CA ARG A 198 -2.88 15.26 -5.13
C ARG A 198 -2.23 15.34 -6.51
N HIS A 199 -1.09 16.02 -6.63
CA HIS A 199 -0.41 16.19 -7.90
C HIS A 199 0.70 15.15 -8.04
N ILE A 200 0.96 14.80 -9.30
CA ILE A 200 2.21 14.15 -9.68
C ILE A 200 3.05 15.17 -10.43
N ARG A 201 4.35 15.18 -10.21
CA ARG A 201 5.27 16.11 -10.90
C ARG A 201 6.36 15.34 -11.62
N LYS A 202 6.70 15.80 -12.84
CA LYS A 202 7.87 15.35 -13.60
C LYS A 202 8.99 16.37 -13.42
N TRP A 203 10.16 15.88 -13.07
CA TRP A 203 11.35 16.68 -12.80
C TRP A 203 12.48 16.29 -13.75
N ASN A 204 13.28 17.28 -14.14
CA ASN A 204 14.59 17.01 -14.73
C ASN A 204 15.59 16.71 -13.61
N VAL A 205 16.19 15.52 -13.62
CA VAL A 205 17.09 15.06 -12.55
C VAL A 205 18.35 15.91 -12.45
N ASN A 206 18.84 16.43 -13.58
CA ASN A 206 20.08 17.21 -13.64
C ASN A 206 19.86 18.67 -13.22
N THR A 207 18.76 19.28 -13.66
CA THR A 207 18.51 20.72 -13.41
C THR A 207 17.70 20.98 -12.14
N GLY A 208 16.95 20.00 -11.64
CA GLY A 208 16.05 20.21 -10.50
C GLY A 208 14.70 20.83 -10.88
N GLU A 209 14.48 21.13 -12.16
CA GLU A 209 13.31 21.87 -12.62
C GLU A 209 12.07 20.97 -12.74
N CYS A 210 10.91 21.50 -12.34
CA CYS A 210 9.62 20.87 -12.57
C CYS A 210 9.19 21.13 -14.02
N LEU A 211 9.14 20.07 -14.84
CA LEU A 211 8.80 20.16 -16.25
C LEU A 211 7.29 20.08 -16.50
N GLN A 212 6.59 19.28 -15.70
CA GLN A 212 5.16 19.02 -15.89
C GLN A 212 4.49 18.68 -14.57
N VAL A 213 3.22 19.06 -14.45
CA VAL A 213 2.34 18.72 -13.34
C VAL A 213 1.16 17.95 -13.90
N PHE A 214 0.88 16.78 -13.34
CA PHE A 214 -0.26 15.94 -13.71
C PHE A 214 -1.37 16.14 -12.69
N GLU A 215 -2.54 16.52 -13.20
CA GLU A 215 -3.76 16.79 -12.42
C GLU A 215 -4.83 15.76 -12.78
N GLY A 216 -5.47 15.17 -11.78
CA GLY A 216 -6.53 14.18 -12.01
C GLY A 216 -6.91 13.35 -10.79
N HIS A 217 -6.02 13.21 -9.80
CA HIS A 217 -6.39 12.66 -8.51
C HIS A 217 -7.09 13.70 -7.62
N LEU A 218 -8.07 13.24 -6.84
CA LEU A 218 -8.87 14.12 -5.98
C LEU A 218 -8.28 14.27 -4.57
N THR A 219 -7.39 13.35 -4.17
CA THR A 219 -6.76 13.30 -2.85
C THR A 219 -5.32 12.75 -2.96
N SER A 220 -4.67 12.46 -1.83
CA SER A 220 -3.25 12.05 -1.75
C SER A 220 -2.91 10.88 -2.66
N VAL A 221 -1.84 11.03 -3.45
CA VAL A 221 -1.29 9.95 -4.29
C VAL A 221 -0.26 9.19 -3.45
N TYR A 222 -0.49 7.91 -3.19
CA TYR A 222 0.34 7.10 -2.28
C TYR A 222 1.43 6.29 -2.98
N SER A 223 1.21 5.83 -4.21
CA SER A 223 2.20 5.04 -4.92
C SER A 223 2.26 5.42 -6.39
N LEU A 224 3.46 5.33 -6.94
CA LEU A 224 3.78 5.62 -8.33
C LEU A 224 4.72 4.56 -8.87
N LYS A 225 4.41 4.03 -10.06
CA LYS A 225 5.27 3.12 -10.81
C LYS A 225 5.31 3.51 -12.28
N ILE A 226 6.50 3.42 -12.87
CA ILE A 226 6.70 3.51 -14.31
C ILE A 226 6.98 2.09 -14.82
N PHE A 227 6.31 1.69 -15.90
CA PHE A 227 6.49 0.39 -16.54
C PHE A 227 6.24 0.53 -18.05
N ASP A 228 7.20 0.17 -18.90
CA ASP A 228 7.12 0.25 -20.36
C ASP A 228 6.62 1.64 -20.84
N ASP A 229 7.24 2.71 -20.34
CA ASP A 229 6.85 4.12 -20.55
C ASP A 229 5.43 4.52 -20.09
N GLU A 230 4.70 3.63 -19.42
CA GLU A 230 3.41 3.96 -18.80
C GLU A 230 3.58 4.36 -17.34
N MET A 231 2.91 5.43 -16.93
CA MET A 231 2.85 5.83 -15.51
C MET A 231 1.56 5.35 -14.86
N TRP A 232 1.71 4.65 -13.75
CA TRP A 232 0.61 4.11 -12.94
C TRP A 232 0.65 4.70 -11.53
N THR A 233 -0.49 5.17 -11.04
CA THR A 233 -0.58 5.77 -9.71
C THR A 233 -1.77 5.28 -8.90
N ALA A 234 -1.58 5.11 -7.60
CA ALA A 234 -2.61 4.74 -6.63
C ALA A 234 -2.83 5.87 -5.62
N SER A 235 -4.09 6.11 -5.27
CA SER A 235 -4.47 7.27 -4.46
C SER A 235 -5.50 6.94 -3.37
N ALA A 236 -5.57 7.82 -2.38
CA ALA A 236 -6.60 7.81 -1.35
C ALA A 236 -7.98 8.23 -1.89
N ASP A 237 -8.07 8.67 -3.16
CA ASP A 237 -9.36 8.92 -3.81
C ASP A 237 -10.04 7.62 -4.29
N LYS A 238 -9.49 6.47 -3.87
CA LYS A 238 -9.98 5.13 -4.19
C LYS A 238 -9.83 4.77 -5.66
N THR A 239 -8.92 5.43 -6.37
CA THR A 239 -8.64 5.15 -7.77
C THR A 239 -7.20 4.79 -8.03
N VAL A 240 -7.02 3.95 -9.04
CA VAL A 240 -5.75 3.76 -9.73
C VAL A 240 -5.87 4.33 -11.13
N LYS A 241 -4.90 5.14 -11.55
CA LYS A 241 -4.89 5.80 -12.85
C LYS A 241 -3.66 5.40 -13.66
N ARG A 242 -3.87 5.11 -14.94
CA ARG A 242 -2.81 5.11 -15.96
C ARG A 242 -2.76 6.47 -16.60
N TRP A 243 -1.57 7.02 -16.77
CA TRP A 243 -1.35 8.34 -17.35
C TRP A 243 -0.64 8.22 -18.68
N ASP A 244 -1.10 9.05 -19.60
CA ASP A 244 -0.36 9.36 -20.82
C ASP A 244 0.68 10.44 -20.49
N LEU A 245 1.97 10.09 -20.66
CA LEU A 245 3.09 10.97 -20.35
C LEU A 245 3.22 12.14 -21.34
N GLU A 246 2.70 12.03 -22.56
CA GLU A 246 2.73 13.11 -23.55
C GLU A 246 1.64 14.14 -23.26
N THR A 247 0.39 13.68 -23.05
CA THR A 247 -0.74 14.58 -22.85
C THR A 247 -0.92 15.04 -21.40
N GLY A 248 -0.34 14.31 -20.44
CA GLY A 248 -0.48 14.59 -19.02
C GLY A 248 -1.84 14.24 -18.42
N LYS A 249 -2.68 13.51 -19.17
CA LYS A 249 -4.05 13.16 -18.77
C LYS A 249 -4.15 11.70 -18.33
N PRO A 250 -5.09 11.38 -17.43
CA PRO A 250 -5.38 10.00 -17.11
C PRO A 250 -6.12 9.35 -18.29
N ASP A 251 -5.57 8.26 -18.79
CA ASP A 251 -6.13 7.48 -19.88
C ASP A 251 -7.13 6.44 -19.34
N THR A 252 -6.70 5.63 -18.36
CA THR A 252 -7.53 4.58 -17.75
C THR A 252 -7.68 4.82 -16.25
N THR A 253 -8.86 4.56 -15.68
CA THR A 253 -9.14 4.67 -14.24
C THR A 253 -9.83 3.42 -13.70
N PHE A 254 -9.25 2.80 -12.68
CA PHE A 254 -9.84 1.70 -11.91
C PHE A 254 -10.37 2.23 -10.58
N THR A 255 -11.58 1.84 -10.18
CA THR A 255 -12.22 2.30 -8.93
C THR A 255 -12.24 1.19 -7.89
N HIS A 256 -12.02 1.54 -6.62
CA HIS A 256 -11.96 0.61 -5.49
C HIS A 256 -12.90 1.06 -4.36
N PRO A 257 -13.26 0.16 -3.43
CA PRO A 257 -14.12 0.50 -2.29
C PRO A 257 -13.47 1.46 -1.28
N ASP A 258 -12.14 1.40 -1.15
CA ASP A 258 -11.35 2.19 -0.20
C ASP A 258 -9.99 2.61 -0.80
N PHE A 259 -9.14 3.26 0.02
CA PHE A 259 -7.87 3.85 -0.39
C PHE A 259 -6.90 2.82 -0.94
N VAL A 260 -6.27 3.14 -2.07
CA VAL A 260 -5.28 2.27 -2.69
C VAL A 260 -3.89 2.71 -2.26
N LYS A 261 -3.16 1.82 -1.58
CA LYS A 261 -1.87 2.14 -0.94
C LYS A 261 -0.67 1.79 -1.82
N CYS A 262 -0.73 0.65 -2.51
CA CYS A 262 0.35 0.18 -3.35
C CYS A 262 -0.17 -0.52 -4.60
N LEU A 263 0.64 -0.51 -5.66
CA LEU A 263 0.32 -1.15 -6.93
C LEU A 263 1.57 -1.80 -7.54
N VAL A 264 1.36 -2.83 -8.35
CA VAL A 264 2.38 -3.44 -9.20
C VAL A 264 1.74 -3.84 -10.53
N VAL A 265 2.44 -3.61 -11.63
CA VAL A 265 2.04 -4.04 -12.98
C VAL A 265 2.87 -5.25 -13.38
N VAL A 266 2.21 -6.30 -13.88
CA VAL A 266 2.85 -7.55 -14.32
C VAL A 266 2.23 -7.99 -15.64
N GLY A 267 2.89 -7.65 -16.75
CA GLY A 267 2.38 -7.93 -18.09
C GLY A 267 0.99 -7.29 -18.28
N PRO A 268 -0.05 -8.06 -18.65
CA PRO A 268 -1.40 -7.52 -18.86
C PRO A 268 -2.19 -7.29 -17.56
N TYR A 269 -1.60 -7.54 -16.39
CA TYR A 269 -2.31 -7.49 -15.11
C TYR A 269 -1.85 -6.33 -14.23
N LEU A 270 -2.82 -5.63 -13.65
CA LEU A 270 -2.63 -4.65 -12.59
C LEU A 270 -3.00 -5.27 -11.26
N ILE A 271 -2.08 -5.24 -10.30
CA ILE A 271 -2.30 -5.74 -8.94
C ILE A 271 -2.29 -4.57 -7.97
N THR A 272 -3.33 -4.46 -7.14
CA THR A 272 -3.50 -3.34 -6.19
C THR A 272 -3.68 -3.84 -4.77
N GLY A 273 -3.06 -3.14 -3.82
CA GLY A 273 -3.23 -3.35 -2.38
C GLY A 273 -3.93 -2.16 -1.76
N SER A 274 -4.99 -2.43 -1.01
CA SER A 274 -5.90 -1.39 -0.49
C SER A 274 -6.00 -1.42 1.03
N ARG A 275 -6.50 -0.32 1.58
CA ARG A 275 -6.76 -0.12 3.01
C ARG A 275 -7.82 -1.08 3.54
N ASP A 276 -8.72 -1.53 2.68
CA ASP A 276 -9.75 -2.53 2.98
C ASP A 276 -9.21 -3.97 3.10
N GLU A 277 -7.88 -4.15 3.21
CA GLU A 277 -7.17 -5.43 3.42
C GLU A 277 -7.11 -6.32 2.18
N MET A 278 -7.82 -5.94 1.11
CA MET A 278 -7.94 -6.75 -0.08
C MET A 278 -6.81 -6.46 -1.07
N ILE A 279 -6.38 -7.53 -1.75
CA ILE A 279 -5.49 -7.44 -2.90
C ILE A 279 -6.32 -7.78 -4.12
N ARG A 280 -6.33 -6.91 -5.13
CA ARG A 280 -7.16 -7.08 -6.33
C ARG A 280 -6.28 -7.18 -7.57
N ILE A 281 -6.70 -8.03 -8.50
CA ILE A 281 -6.04 -8.22 -9.79
C ILE A 281 -7.03 -7.83 -10.89
N PHE A 282 -6.62 -6.88 -11.70
CA PHE A 282 -7.35 -6.39 -12.86
C PHE A 282 -6.63 -6.78 -14.14
N GLU A 283 -7.38 -7.03 -15.20
CA GLU A 283 -6.84 -7.08 -16.56
C GLU A 283 -6.81 -5.67 -17.14
N ILE A 284 -5.66 -5.22 -17.63
CA ILE A 284 -5.50 -3.86 -18.16
C ILE A 284 -6.31 -3.69 -19.45
N GLY A 285 -6.34 -4.73 -20.31
CA GLY A 285 -7.00 -4.67 -21.61
C GLY A 285 -8.53 -4.62 -21.54
N SER A 286 -9.15 -5.36 -20.62
CA SER A 286 -10.61 -5.39 -20.46
C SER A 286 -11.12 -4.43 -19.38
N GLY A 287 -10.26 -4.03 -18.44
CA GLY A 287 -10.65 -3.22 -17.29
C GLY A 287 -11.35 -4.02 -16.19
N GLU A 288 -11.55 -5.33 -16.37
CA GLU A 288 -12.30 -6.16 -15.43
C GLU A 288 -11.44 -6.66 -14.27
N MET A 289 -12.08 -6.80 -13.10
CA MET A 289 -11.48 -7.46 -11.95
C MET A 289 -11.52 -8.98 -12.14
N ILE A 290 -10.35 -9.60 -12.28
CA ILE A 290 -10.19 -11.04 -12.49
C ILE A 290 -10.27 -11.80 -11.17
N ASN A 291 -9.57 -11.29 -10.16
CA ASN A 291 -9.40 -12.00 -8.91
C ASN A 291 -9.22 -11.05 -7.73
N GLU A 292 -9.52 -11.58 -6.54
CA GLU A 292 -9.36 -10.89 -5.28
C GLU A 292 -8.80 -11.89 -4.25
N PHE A 293 -7.76 -11.47 -3.53
CA PHE A 293 -7.18 -12.24 -2.44
C PHE A 293 -7.59 -11.63 -1.10
N GLU A 294 -8.16 -12.47 -0.24
CA GLU A 294 -8.45 -12.16 1.15
C GLU A 294 -7.49 -12.96 2.05
N GLY A 295 -6.80 -12.26 2.94
CA GLY A 295 -5.81 -12.86 3.83
C GLY A 295 -5.43 -11.95 4.96
N HIS A 296 -4.96 -10.76 4.59
CA HIS A 296 -4.62 -9.72 5.55
C HIS A 296 -5.83 -9.27 6.36
N PHE A 297 -5.57 -8.80 7.57
CA PHE A 297 -6.58 -8.24 8.47
C PHE A 297 -6.25 -6.80 8.89
N ASP A 298 -5.29 -6.20 8.20
CA ASP A 298 -5.01 -4.78 8.27
C ASP A 298 -4.51 -4.30 6.89
N GLU A 299 -4.34 -2.99 6.75
CA GLU A 299 -4.02 -2.34 5.48
C GLU A 299 -2.81 -2.97 4.78
N VAL A 300 -2.89 -3.20 3.46
CA VAL A 300 -1.76 -3.68 2.66
C VAL A 300 -0.84 -2.49 2.37
N SER A 301 0.34 -2.47 3.00
CA SER A 301 1.25 -1.32 2.98
C SER A 301 2.19 -1.35 1.77
N CYS A 302 2.68 -2.53 1.40
CA CYS A 302 3.68 -2.70 0.35
C CYS A 302 3.52 -4.01 -0.41
N MET A 303 4.05 -4.05 -1.63
CA MET A 303 3.89 -5.18 -2.53
C MET A 303 5.07 -5.29 -3.48
N ALA A 304 5.47 -6.51 -3.80
CA ALA A 304 6.53 -6.79 -4.76
C ALA A 304 6.26 -8.14 -5.46
N VAL A 305 6.71 -8.27 -6.71
CA VAL A 305 6.52 -9.48 -7.50
C VAL A 305 7.86 -10.08 -7.85
N ARG A 306 7.94 -11.42 -7.83
CA ARG A 306 9.04 -12.18 -8.43
C ARG A 306 8.50 -13.38 -9.17
N GLY A 307 8.74 -13.41 -10.48
CA GLY A 307 8.23 -14.46 -11.35
C GLY A 307 6.71 -14.54 -11.29
N THR A 308 6.18 -15.67 -10.78
CA THR A 308 4.74 -15.92 -10.64
C THR A 308 4.25 -15.80 -9.20
N THR A 309 5.07 -15.26 -8.30
CA THR A 309 4.72 -15.08 -6.89
C THR A 309 4.66 -13.61 -6.53
N LEU A 310 3.53 -13.21 -5.98
CA LEU A 310 3.30 -11.90 -5.38
C LEU A 310 3.61 -11.96 -3.89
N TYR A 311 4.35 -10.99 -3.39
CA TYR A 311 4.63 -10.80 -1.97
C TYR A 311 3.96 -9.52 -1.49
N THR A 312 3.20 -9.61 -0.40
CA THR A 312 2.51 -8.46 0.20
C THR A 312 2.90 -8.31 1.64
N GLY A 313 3.17 -7.08 2.06
CA GLY A 313 3.36 -6.70 3.45
C GLY A 313 2.17 -5.89 3.95
N SER A 314 1.81 -6.09 5.21
CA SER A 314 0.68 -5.39 5.83
C SER A 314 1.05 -4.88 7.21
N LEU A 315 0.23 -3.94 7.69
CA LEU A 315 0.26 -3.46 9.06
C LEU A 315 -0.20 -4.50 10.08
N ASP A 316 -0.68 -5.66 9.62
CA ASP A 316 -1.03 -6.83 10.43
C ASP A 316 0.19 -7.63 10.94
N CYS A 317 1.41 -7.14 10.69
CA CYS A 317 2.69 -7.77 11.00
C CYS A 317 2.96 -9.06 10.21
N THR A 318 2.31 -9.26 9.06
CA THR A 318 2.55 -10.42 8.19
C THR A 318 3.10 -10.03 6.83
N LEU A 319 3.98 -10.88 6.31
CA LEU A 319 4.28 -10.97 4.88
C LEU A 319 3.53 -12.17 4.33
N ARG A 320 2.75 -11.99 3.26
CA ARG A 320 2.02 -13.07 2.59
C ARG A 320 2.52 -13.25 1.17
N LYS A 321 2.34 -14.48 0.66
CA LYS A 321 2.73 -14.91 -0.68
C LYS A 321 1.51 -15.39 -1.44
N TRP A 322 1.36 -14.96 -2.68
CA TRP A 322 0.23 -15.31 -3.52
C TRP A 322 0.72 -15.83 -4.86
N SER A 323 0.14 -16.92 -5.34
CA SER A 323 0.39 -17.39 -6.71
C SER A 323 -0.40 -16.53 -7.68
N ILE A 324 0.31 -15.91 -8.63
CA ILE A 324 -0.26 -15.17 -9.77
C ILE A 324 -0.03 -15.94 -11.08
N ALA A 325 0.24 -17.24 -11.01
CA ALA A 325 0.38 -18.06 -12.21
C ALA A 325 -0.92 -18.07 -13.01
N ALA A 326 -0.84 -17.96 -14.35
CA ALA A 326 -2.00 -17.91 -15.22
C ALA A 326 -2.97 -19.10 -15.04
N LYS A 327 -2.47 -20.27 -14.65
CA LYS A 327 -3.32 -21.44 -14.32
C LYS A 327 -4.16 -21.21 -13.07
N ASP A 328 -3.61 -20.57 -12.06
CA ASP A 328 -4.30 -20.31 -10.80
C ASP A 328 -5.29 -19.16 -10.93
N LEU A 329 -4.94 -18.14 -11.73
CA LEU A 329 -5.86 -17.08 -12.13
C LEU A 329 -7.05 -17.63 -12.94
N LYS A 330 -6.83 -18.55 -13.88
CA LYS A 330 -7.94 -19.19 -14.63
C LYS A 330 -8.88 -20.00 -13.72
N LYS A 331 -8.35 -20.67 -12.70
CA LYS A 331 -9.19 -21.38 -11.70
C LYS A 331 -10.00 -20.40 -10.86
N SER A 332 -9.42 -19.26 -10.46
CA SER A 332 -10.15 -18.26 -9.70
C SER A 332 -11.26 -17.63 -10.53
N ILE A 333 -11.01 -17.32 -11.80
CA ILE A 333 -12.04 -16.84 -12.75
C ILE A 333 -13.20 -17.83 -12.81
N ALA A 334 -12.94 -19.12 -13.08
CA ALA A 334 -13.98 -20.14 -13.16
C ALA A 334 -14.77 -20.29 -11.84
N LYS A 335 -14.12 -20.12 -10.69
CA LYS A 335 -14.79 -20.14 -9.37
C LYS A 335 -15.66 -18.90 -9.15
N THR A 336 -15.23 -17.73 -9.60
CA THR A 336 -15.98 -16.48 -9.50
C THR A 336 -17.19 -16.49 -10.44
N GLU A 337 -17.03 -16.99 -11.67
CA GLU A 337 -18.13 -17.21 -12.62
C GLU A 337 -19.13 -18.24 -12.08
N ALA A 338 -18.66 -19.34 -11.47
CA ALA A 338 -19.53 -20.32 -10.83
C ALA A 338 -20.28 -19.75 -9.61
N LYS A 339 -19.70 -18.81 -8.85
CA LYS A 339 -20.40 -18.10 -7.76
C LYS A 339 -21.45 -17.13 -8.29
N LYS A 340 -21.19 -16.46 -9.43
CA LYS A 340 -22.15 -15.57 -10.09
C LYS A 340 -23.33 -16.33 -10.73
N SER A 341 -23.15 -17.59 -11.11
CA SER A 341 -24.18 -18.41 -11.78
C SER A 341 -25.10 -19.19 -10.83
N VAL A 342 -24.85 -19.17 -9.51
CA VAL A 342 -25.83 -19.66 -8.53
C VAL A 342 -26.92 -18.60 -8.36
N PRO A 343 -28.20 -18.88 -8.66
CA PRO A 343 -29.26 -17.90 -8.48
C PRO A 343 -29.39 -17.61 -6.98
N SER A 344 -29.33 -16.32 -6.63
CA SER A 344 -29.67 -15.88 -5.28
C SER A 344 -31.10 -16.36 -4.97
N LYS A 345 -31.24 -17.19 -3.93
CA LYS A 345 -32.55 -17.49 -3.37
C LYS A 345 -33.15 -16.15 -2.97
N LYS A 346 -34.27 -15.77 -3.61
CA LYS A 346 -35.13 -14.69 -3.13
C LYS A 346 -35.44 -14.97 -1.67
N GLU A 347 -34.89 -14.16 -0.76
CA GLU A 347 -35.36 -14.11 0.61
C GLU A 347 -36.83 -13.69 0.54
N ALA A 348 -37.70 -14.62 0.91
CA ALA A 348 -39.10 -14.33 1.14
C ALA A 348 -39.15 -13.32 2.29
N LYS A 349 -39.72 -12.14 2.04
CA LYS A 349 -40.11 -11.22 3.12
C LYS A 349 -41.09 -11.97 4.02
N SER A 350 -40.62 -12.49 5.14
CA SER A 350 -41.49 -12.90 6.23
C SER A 350 -42.01 -11.61 6.87
N SER A 351 -43.32 -11.37 6.75
CA SER A 351 -44.00 -10.34 7.53
C SER A 351 -43.62 -10.50 8.99
N ILE A 352 -43.19 -9.41 9.62
CA ILE A 352 -42.76 -9.38 11.03
C ILE A 352 -43.98 -9.31 11.97
N LEU A 353 -45.20 -9.20 11.42
CA LEU A 353 -46.43 -9.15 12.20
C LEU A 353 -47.14 -10.50 12.21
N THR A 354 -47.69 -10.83 13.38
CA THR A 354 -48.65 -11.92 13.55
C THR A 354 -50.01 -11.52 12.96
N GLU A 355 -50.82 -12.50 12.52
CA GLU A 355 -52.17 -12.23 11.93
C GLU A 355 -53.09 -11.45 12.89
N GLU A 356 -52.83 -11.54 14.20
CA GLU A 356 -53.55 -10.81 15.24
C GLU A 356 -53.16 -9.31 15.25
N GLU A 357 -51.86 -9.00 15.11
CA GLU A 357 -51.36 -7.62 15.03
C GLU A 357 -51.79 -6.90 13.73
N GLU A 358 -51.89 -7.62 12.61
CA GLU A 358 -52.42 -7.05 11.35
C GLU A 358 -53.93 -6.74 11.44
N ARG A 359 -54.68 -7.51 12.24
CA ARG A 359 -56.12 -7.28 12.46
C ARG A 359 -56.36 -6.09 13.39
N GLU A 360 -55.57 -5.94 14.46
CA GLU A 360 -55.67 -4.78 15.37
C GLU A 360 -55.31 -3.46 14.65
N LEU A 361 -54.30 -3.47 13.78
CA LEU A 361 -53.94 -2.31 12.94
C LEU A 361 -55.06 -1.95 11.96
N ALA A 362 -55.77 -2.94 11.40
CA ALA A 362 -56.88 -2.68 10.48
C ALA A 362 -58.11 -2.09 11.19
N GLU A 363 -58.39 -2.50 12.43
CA GLU A 363 -59.45 -1.89 13.25
C GLU A 363 -59.09 -0.45 13.68
N LEU A 364 -57.82 -0.19 14.01
CA LEU A 364 -57.36 1.12 14.44
C LEU A 364 -57.30 2.15 13.30
N MET A 365 -57.16 1.69 12.05
CA MET A 365 -57.16 2.53 10.85
C MET A 365 -58.57 2.76 10.25
N GLY A 366 -59.60 2.08 10.79
CA GLY A 366 -60.96 2.10 10.26
C GLY A 366 -61.94 3.07 10.94
N SER A 367 -61.51 3.88 11.92
CA SER A 367 -62.41 4.68 12.76
C SER A 367 -62.31 6.20 12.61
N ASP A 368 -61.78 6.72 11.50
CA ASP A 368 -61.68 8.17 11.24
C ASP A 368 -62.36 8.59 9.91
N GLU A 369 -63.60 8.14 9.68
CA GLU A 369 -64.50 8.76 8.69
C GLU A 369 -65.95 8.88 9.23
N GLU A 370 -66.22 9.95 9.99
CA GLU A 370 -67.51 10.68 9.95
C GLU A 370 -67.29 12.19 10.06
#